data_AF-A0A3R8VD58-F1
#
_entry.id   AF-A0A3R8VD58-F1
#
_cell.length_a   1.000
_cell.length_b   1.000
_cell.length_c   1.000
_cell.angle_alpha   90.00
_cell.angle_beta   90.00
_cell.angle_gamma   90.00
#
_symmetry.space_group_name_H-M   'P 1'
#
loop_
_entity.id
_entity.type
_entity.pdbx_description
1 polymer ?
#
loop_
_entity_poly.entity_id
_entity_poly.type
_entity_poly.pdbx_seq_one_letter_code
_entity_poly.pdbx_strand_id
1 'polypeptide(L)'
;MASTVSTGKLIGAFNDVKGKTFYIIFEETYDSNTYPRTPKWCARAIGDLAAMMRLIFWSGSSAEGGMLKGTGGKSITPEGYIGGFMKELANPVEIQDQRFELSVGDGWDAVIGRAEFPKTLAKLEAIGESEMACALDQGQTVSVSLFEHADALSAIFDGVDLGAWRILKAYNTPVYAMRNPALGYAPAKVKPPLVTLPRVVRISQDDANLLVQHDDGSWRCDGWNYSYVANYITGLWETELKYPGSFRSLIKSYRDALAGAPVMPSDDVTIVVDTSVALGAYAAENVQRIQREFDCKTIDGAIHIPFSADFDFRYHVTHLPVEAAKWVFGGKEEAAPQRQAEQLCLLAS
;
A
#
# COMPACT_ATOMS: atom_id res chain seq x y z
N MET A 1 -2.33 -18.27 -8.42
CA MET A 1 -2.36 -16.81 -8.16
C MET A 1 -1.83 -16.10 -9.39
N ALA A 2 -2.58 -15.14 -9.92
CA ALA A 2 -2.08 -14.25 -10.97
C ALA A 2 -1.08 -13.25 -10.36
N SER A 3 -0.14 -12.78 -11.18
CA SER A 3 0.81 -11.74 -10.78
C SER A 3 0.91 -10.70 -11.89
N THR A 4 1.04 -9.44 -11.52
CA THR A 4 1.38 -8.37 -12.45
C THR A 4 2.90 -8.38 -12.64
N VAL A 5 3.33 -8.51 -13.89
CA VAL A 5 4.76 -8.50 -14.25
C VAL A 5 5.12 -7.15 -14.83
N SER A 6 5.95 -6.39 -14.12
CA SER A 6 6.53 -5.12 -14.57
C SER A 6 7.76 -5.35 -15.43
N THR A 7 7.75 -4.87 -16.67
CA THR A 7 8.84 -5.02 -17.64
C THR A 7 9.55 -3.71 -17.98
N GLY A 8 8.86 -2.58 -17.82
CA GLY A 8 9.36 -1.25 -18.15
C GLY A 8 8.77 -0.17 -17.25
N LYS A 9 9.55 0.88 -17.00
CA LYS A 9 9.14 2.06 -16.22
C LYS A 9 9.52 3.30 -16.99
N LEU A 10 8.64 4.30 -16.97
CA LEU A 10 8.89 5.58 -17.61
C LEU A 10 8.14 6.67 -16.84
N ILE A 11 8.79 7.81 -16.67
CA ILE A 11 8.15 9.02 -16.13
C ILE A 11 8.17 10.08 -17.23
N GLY A 12 6.98 10.58 -17.58
CA GLY A 12 6.83 11.83 -18.30
C GLY A 12 6.78 13.01 -17.33
N ALA A 13 7.27 14.17 -17.73
CA ALA A 13 7.14 15.40 -16.97
C ALA A 13 6.84 16.60 -17.88
N PHE A 14 6.16 17.60 -17.32
CA PHE A 14 5.86 18.88 -17.97
C PHE A 14 5.65 19.96 -16.90
N ASN A 15 5.70 21.22 -17.31
CA ASN A 15 5.27 22.33 -16.46
C ASN A 15 3.88 22.77 -16.90
N ASP A 16 3.00 23.03 -15.94
CA ASP A 16 1.73 23.69 -16.21
C ASP A 16 1.95 25.15 -16.63
N VAL A 17 0.87 25.85 -16.98
CA VAL A 17 0.91 27.27 -17.38
C VAL A 17 1.40 28.21 -16.25
N LYS A 18 1.43 27.74 -15.00
CA LYS A 18 1.91 28.48 -13.81
C LYS A 18 3.37 28.15 -13.47
N GLY A 19 4.00 27.22 -14.20
CA GLY A 19 5.37 26.75 -13.96
C GLY A 19 5.49 25.65 -12.90
N LYS A 20 4.38 25.10 -12.39
CA LYS A 20 4.39 23.93 -11.48
C LYS A 20 4.66 22.67 -12.31
N THR A 21 5.60 21.85 -11.86
CA THR A 21 5.94 20.60 -12.53
C THR A 21 4.95 19.49 -12.17
N PHE A 22 4.46 18.80 -13.19
CA PHE A 22 3.64 17.60 -13.10
C PHE A 22 4.33 16.44 -13.80
N TYR A 23 3.93 15.24 -13.40
CA TYR A 23 4.47 13.99 -13.86
C TYR A 23 3.36 13.05 -14.34
N ILE A 24 3.74 12.11 -15.20
CA ILE A 24 2.89 11.03 -15.67
C ILE A 24 3.64 9.72 -15.47
N ILE A 25 3.06 8.80 -14.70
CA ILE A 25 3.62 7.45 -14.55
C ILE A 25 3.17 6.59 -15.71
N PHE A 26 4.13 6.05 -16.44
CA PHE A 26 3.92 4.98 -17.41
C PHE A 26 4.60 3.71 -16.92
N GLU A 27 3.91 2.59 -17.06
CA GLU A 27 4.46 1.29 -16.72
C GLU A 27 4.13 0.29 -17.82
N GLU A 28 5.14 -0.49 -18.23
CA GLU A 28 4.94 -1.62 -19.11
C GLU A 28 4.71 -2.86 -18.27
N THR A 29 3.53 -3.47 -18.41
CA THR A 29 3.13 -4.62 -17.61
C THR A 29 2.42 -5.69 -18.42
N TYR A 30 2.35 -6.90 -17.87
CA TYR A 30 1.38 -7.92 -18.28
C TYR A 30 0.90 -8.73 -17.09
N ASP A 31 -0.29 -9.30 -17.19
CA ASP A 31 -0.82 -10.22 -16.19
C ASP A 31 -0.42 -11.66 -16.53
N SER A 32 0.18 -12.37 -15.57
CA SER A 32 0.74 -13.70 -15.81
C SER A 32 -0.30 -14.78 -16.09
N ASN A 33 -1.59 -14.52 -15.83
CA ASN A 33 -2.67 -15.49 -15.99
C ASN A 33 -3.51 -15.22 -17.26
N THR A 34 -3.91 -13.98 -17.47
CA THR A 34 -4.85 -13.57 -18.54
C THR A 34 -4.15 -13.17 -19.83
N TYR A 35 -3.00 -12.49 -19.76
CA TYR A 35 -2.22 -12.04 -20.92
C TYR A 35 -0.73 -12.31 -20.75
N PRO A 36 -0.33 -13.58 -20.56
CA PRO A 36 1.06 -13.91 -20.24
C PRO A 36 2.03 -13.44 -21.34
N ARG A 37 3.14 -12.85 -20.92
CA ARG A 37 4.26 -12.41 -21.78
C ARG A 37 3.86 -11.47 -22.93
N THR A 38 2.76 -10.72 -22.75
CA THR A 38 2.30 -9.73 -23.72
C THR A 38 2.38 -8.34 -23.07
N PRO A 39 3.60 -7.80 -22.88
CA PRO A 39 3.79 -6.52 -22.21
C PRO A 39 3.10 -5.40 -22.99
N LYS A 40 2.44 -4.50 -22.25
CA LYS A 40 1.84 -3.29 -22.80
C LYS A 40 2.15 -2.11 -21.90
N TRP A 41 2.55 -1.00 -22.52
CA TRP A 41 2.65 0.27 -21.83
C TRP A 41 1.27 0.79 -21.45
N CYS A 42 1.18 1.36 -20.26
CA CYS A 42 -0.04 1.93 -19.73
C CYS A 42 0.30 3.22 -18.97
N ALA A 43 -0.39 4.31 -19.30
CA ALA A 43 -0.39 5.51 -18.47
C ALA A 43 -1.20 5.22 -17.19
N ARG A 44 -0.55 5.27 -16.04
CA ARG A 44 -1.18 4.95 -14.76
C ARG A 44 -1.80 6.17 -14.11
N ALA A 45 -1.05 7.25 -13.96
CA ALA A 45 -1.51 8.42 -13.23
C ALA A 45 -0.88 9.71 -13.77
N ILE A 46 -1.55 10.82 -13.47
CA ILE A 46 -1.05 12.19 -13.65
C ILE A 46 -0.99 12.83 -12.27
N GLY A 47 0.07 13.59 -11.97
CA GLY A 47 0.08 14.41 -10.77
C GLY A 47 1.41 15.02 -10.42
N ASP A 48 1.40 15.81 -9.35
CA ASP A 48 2.63 16.39 -8.81
C ASP A 48 3.53 15.33 -8.16
N LEU A 49 4.70 15.76 -7.71
CA LEU A 49 5.68 14.87 -7.10
C LEU A 49 5.10 14.08 -5.91
N ALA A 50 4.30 14.71 -5.05
CA ALA A 50 3.76 14.04 -3.87
C ALA A 50 2.78 12.92 -4.27
N ALA A 51 1.90 13.20 -5.24
CA ALA A 51 0.99 12.19 -5.79
C ALA A 51 1.75 11.02 -6.43
N MET A 52 2.81 11.30 -7.21
CA MET A 52 3.62 10.24 -7.84
C MET A 52 4.35 9.38 -6.80
N MET A 53 4.97 10.01 -5.80
CA MET A 53 5.68 9.30 -4.74
C MET A 53 4.72 8.38 -3.98
N ARG A 54 3.53 8.87 -3.60
CA ARG A 54 2.50 8.05 -2.97
C ARG A 54 2.16 6.82 -3.82
N LEU A 55 1.91 6.99 -5.12
CA LEU A 55 1.54 5.89 -6.01
C LEU A 55 2.68 4.88 -6.23
N ILE A 56 3.92 5.36 -6.37
CA ILE A 56 5.12 4.52 -6.55
C ILE A 56 5.34 3.62 -5.34
N PHE A 57 5.23 4.17 -4.12
CA PHE A 57 5.40 3.41 -2.89
C PHE A 57 4.24 2.44 -2.65
N TRP A 58 3.00 2.89 -2.87
CA TRP A 58 1.82 2.01 -2.80
C TRP A 58 1.95 0.82 -3.77
N SER A 59 2.32 1.07 -5.02
CA SER A 59 2.51 0.00 -6.01
C SER A 59 3.71 -0.90 -5.66
N GLY A 60 4.81 -0.31 -5.16
CA GLY A 60 6.00 -1.04 -4.74
C GLY A 60 5.76 -1.99 -3.57
N SER A 61 4.82 -1.67 -2.68
CA SER A 61 4.47 -2.54 -1.55
C SER A 61 3.98 -3.93 -1.98
N SER A 62 3.31 -4.03 -3.14
CA SER A 62 2.83 -5.29 -3.73
C SER A 62 3.95 -6.28 -4.09
N ALA A 63 5.21 -5.82 -4.13
CA ALA A 63 6.36 -6.69 -4.32
C ALA A 63 6.71 -7.53 -3.07
N GLU A 64 6.36 -7.08 -1.85
CA GLU A 64 6.58 -7.87 -0.62
C GLU A 64 5.77 -9.17 -0.62
N GLY A 65 4.48 -9.09 -0.96
CA GLY A 65 3.61 -10.26 -1.07
C GLY A 65 3.79 -11.06 -2.36
N GLY A 66 4.69 -10.62 -3.26
CA GLY A 66 5.00 -11.30 -4.52
C GLY A 66 3.91 -11.20 -5.60
N MET A 67 2.88 -10.38 -5.42
CA MET A 67 1.85 -10.11 -6.43
C MET A 67 2.39 -9.28 -7.60
N LEU A 68 3.40 -8.45 -7.32
CA LEU A 68 4.18 -7.74 -8.32
C LEU A 68 5.51 -8.44 -8.57
N LYS A 69 5.79 -8.72 -9.84
CA LYS A 69 7.02 -9.41 -10.30
C LYS A 69 7.78 -8.52 -11.28
N GLY A 70 9.08 -8.75 -11.39
CA GLY A 70 9.92 -8.17 -12.44
C GLY A 70 9.91 -9.01 -13.71
N THR A 71 10.58 -8.50 -14.75
CA THR A 71 10.67 -9.11 -16.09
C THR A 71 10.90 -10.61 -16.05
N GLY A 72 10.08 -11.34 -16.81
CA GLY A 72 10.12 -12.81 -16.88
C GLY A 72 9.49 -13.50 -15.67
N GLY A 73 8.73 -12.79 -14.83
CA GLY A 73 8.07 -13.35 -13.64
C GLY A 73 9.01 -13.52 -12.44
N LYS A 74 10.21 -12.91 -12.49
CA LYS A 74 11.18 -12.98 -11.41
C LYS A 74 10.70 -12.20 -10.21
N SER A 75 11.02 -12.67 -9.01
CA SER A 75 10.80 -11.89 -7.79
C SER A 75 11.56 -10.57 -7.89
N ILE A 76 10.89 -9.49 -7.50
CA ILE A 76 11.46 -8.16 -7.39
C ILE A 76 11.24 -7.71 -5.95
N THR A 77 12.14 -6.90 -5.40
CA THR A 77 11.92 -6.29 -4.08
C THR A 77 11.29 -4.90 -4.25
N PRO A 78 10.55 -4.38 -3.26
CA PRO A 78 10.04 -3.01 -3.31
C PRO A 78 11.15 -1.99 -3.54
N GLU A 79 12.32 -2.18 -2.92
CA GLU A 79 13.46 -1.27 -3.08
C GLU A 79 13.95 -1.24 -4.54
N GLY A 80 13.91 -2.39 -5.23
CA GLY A 80 14.21 -2.49 -6.65
C GLY A 80 13.16 -1.79 -7.51
N TYR A 81 11.88 -2.02 -7.22
CA TYR A 81 10.76 -1.42 -7.95
C TYR A 81 10.74 0.12 -7.81
N ILE A 82 10.74 0.61 -6.56
CA ILE A 82 10.76 2.03 -6.21
C ILE A 82 12.01 2.69 -6.81
N GLY A 83 13.17 2.06 -6.64
CA GLY A 83 14.43 2.57 -7.20
C GLY A 83 14.42 2.71 -8.72
N GLY A 84 13.68 1.86 -9.44
CA GLY A 84 13.47 1.99 -10.87
C GLY A 84 12.72 3.28 -11.24
N PHE A 85 11.65 3.60 -10.52
CA PHE A 85 10.93 4.86 -10.72
C PHE A 85 11.71 6.09 -10.26
N MET A 86 12.48 6.01 -9.18
CA MET A 86 13.37 7.12 -8.77
C MET A 86 14.39 7.48 -9.85
N LYS A 87 14.90 6.47 -10.58
CA LYS A 87 15.80 6.70 -11.72
C LYS A 87 15.09 7.44 -12.86
N GLU A 88 13.85 7.06 -13.16
CA GLU A 88 13.04 7.72 -14.19
C GLU A 88 12.63 9.15 -13.77
N LEU A 89 12.29 9.36 -12.49
CA LEU A 89 11.99 10.68 -11.91
C LEU A 89 13.20 11.62 -12.01
N ALA A 90 14.42 11.13 -11.85
CA ALA A 90 15.63 11.94 -11.93
C ALA A 90 15.92 12.47 -13.35
N ASN A 91 15.41 11.80 -14.38
CA ASN A 91 15.60 12.18 -15.78
C ASN A 91 14.36 11.79 -16.61
N PRO A 92 13.23 12.50 -16.42
CA PRO A 92 11.97 12.15 -17.07
C PRO A 92 12.03 12.46 -18.57
N VAL A 93 11.10 11.91 -19.35
CA VAL A 93 10.85 12.40 -20.71
C VAL A 93 9.97 13.64 -20.67
N GLU A 94 10.26 14.62 -21.52
CA GLU A 94 9.44 15.82 -21.64
C GLU A 94 8.15 15.52 -22.41
N ILE A 95 7.02 15.91 -21.83
CA ILE A 95 5.70 15.75 -22.41
C ILE A 95 5.25 17.08 -23.01
N GLN A 96 4.82 17.03 -24.27
CA GLN A 96 4.21 18.16 -24.94
C GLN A 96 2.74 18.30 -24.55
N ASP A 97 2.21 19.51 -24.62
CA ASP A 97 0.80 19.75 -24.32
C ASP A 97 -0.11 18.92 -25.23
N GLN A 98 -1.18 18.39 -24.64
CA GLN A 98 -2.16 17.55 -25.30
C GLN A 98 -3.55 17.97 -24.85
N ARG A 99 -4.49 17.93 -25.78
CA ARG A 99 -5.90 18.23 -25.49
C ARG A 99 -6.73 16.96 -25.45
N PHE A 100 -7.67 16.93 -24.52
CA PHE A 100 -8.57 15.81 -24.28
C PHE A 100 -10.01 16.30 -24.14
N GLU A 101 -10.94 15.38 -24.35
CA GLU A 101 -12.35 15.57 -24.05
C GLU A 101 -12.70 14.70 -22.84
N LEU A 102 -13.18 15.33 -21.78
CA LEU A 102 -13.65 14.66 -20.56
C LEU A 102 -15.17 14.54 -20.62
N SER A 103 -15.66 13.33 -20.38
CA SER A 103 -17.09 13.06 -20.27
C SER A 103 -17.31 11.94 -19.26
N VAL A 104 -18.49 11.97 -18.63
CA VAL A 104 -18.91 10.87 -17.75
C VAL A 104 -19.79 9.92 -18.52
N GLY A 105 -19.51 8.63 -18.42
CA GLY A 105 -20.25 7.60 -19.12
C GLY A 105 -20.30 6.27 -18.39
N ASP A 106 -20.97 5.32 -19.02
CA ASP A 106 -21.07 3.94 -18.56
C ASP A 106 -20.07 3.05 -19.29
N GLY A 107 -19.69 1.94 -18.66
CA GLY A 107 -18.78 0.96 -19.24
C GLY A 107 -17.33 1.11 -18.79
N TRP A 108 -16.54 0.07 -19.06
CA TRP A 108 -15.17 -0.04 -18.55
C TRP A 108 -14.20 0.92 -19.25
N ASP A 109 -14.53 1.41 -20.45
CA ASP A 109 -13.70 2.28 -21.30
C ASP A 109 -14.10 3.77 -21.26
N ALA A 110 -15.16 4.13 -20.51
CA ALA A 110 -15.59 5.52 -20.30
C ALA A 110 -14.44 6.41 -19.79
N VAL A 111 -14.39 7.69 -20.17
CA VAL A 111 -13.30 8.59 -19.72
C VAL A 111 -13.37 8.81 -18.21
N ILE A 112 -14.57 9.05 -17.69
CA ILE A 112 -14.89 9.02 -16.26
C ILE A 112 -16.07 8.07 -16.10
N GLY A 113 -15.90 7.00 -15.33
CA GLY A 113 -16.99 6.05 -15.08
C GLY A 113 -18.03 6.65 -14.14
N ARG A 114 -19.32 6.36 -14.40
CA ARG A 114 -20.43 6.84 -13.57
C ARG A 114 -20.32 6.41 -12.10
N ALA A 115 -19.76 5.22 -11.84
CA ALA A 115 -19.57 4.69 -10.49
C ALA A 115 -18.48 5.45 -9.71
N GLU A 116 -17.42 5.87 -10.40
CA GLU A 116 -16.30 6.61 -9.80
C GLU A 116 -16.58 8.12 -9.70
N PHE A 117 -17.51 8.64 -10.52
CA PHE A 117 -17.79 10.06 -10.64
C PHE A 117 -18.07 10.79 -9.31
N PRO A 118 -18.83 10.24 -8.34
CA PRO A 118 -19.02 10.94 -7.05
C PRO A 118 -17.73 11.24 -6.31
N LYS A 119 -16.73 10.34 -6.38
CA LYS A 119 -15.40 10.59 -5.80
C LYS A 119 -14.63 11.63 -6.60
N THR A 120 -14.71 11.55 -7.93
CA THR A 120 -14.08 12.54 -8.82
C THR A 120 -14.63 13.95 -8.59
N LEU A 121 -15.95 14.07 -8.44
CA LEU A 121 -16.64 15.34 -8.17
C LEU A 121 -16.12 15.97 -6.87
N ALA A 122 -16.07 15.22 -5.78
CA ALA A 122 -15.55 15.69 -4.50
C ALA A 122 -14.08 16.16 -4.59
N LYS A 123 -13.25 15.47 -5.38
CA LYS A 123 -11.85 15.88 -5.60
C LYS A 123 -11.74 17.18 -6.40
N LEU A 124 -12.55 17.36 -7.44
CA LEU A 124 -12.59 18.59 -8.25
C LEU A 124 -13.07 19.79 -7.42
N GLU A 125 -14.12 19.61 -6.63
CA GLU A 125 -14.62 20.66 -5.71
C GLU A 125 -13.57 21.05 -4.67
N ALA A 126 -12.84 20.09 -4.11
CA ALA A 126 -11.81 20.34 -3.10
C ALA A 126 -10.63 21.19 -3.63
N ILE A 127 -10.36 21.15 -4.94
CA ILE A 127 -9.33 21.98 -5.59
C ILE A 127 -9.89 23.25 -6.23
N GLY A 128 -11.19 23.52 -6.10
CA GLY A 128 -11.84 24.71 -6.63
C GLY A 128 -12.24 24.65 -8.11
N GLU A 129 -12.20 23.47 -8.74
CA GLU A 129 -12.59 23.24 -10.14
C GLU A 129 -14.12 23.08 -10.30
N SER A 130 -14.88 23.96 -9.66
CA SER A 130 -16.35 23.87 -9.56
C SER A 130 -17.07 24.01 -10.91
N GLU A 131 -16.53 24.79 -11.84
CA GLU A 131 -17.12 24.94 -13.18
C GLU A 131 -17.04 23.64 -13.98
N MET A 132 -15.86 23.01 -13.98
CA MET A 132 -15.65 21.70 -14.61
C MET A 132 -16.51 20.61 -13.95
N ALA A 133 -16.54 20.59 -12.61
CA ALA A 133 -17.37 19.68 -11.83
C ALA A 133 -18.85 19.79 -12.21
N CYS A 134 -19.38 21.01 -12.26
CA CYS A 134 -20.76 21.29 -12.64
C CYS A 134 -21.08 20.87 -14.09
N ALA A 135 -20.19 21.18 -15.04
CA ALA A 135 -20.37 20.78 -16.43
C ALA A 135 -20.42 19.24 -16.60
N LEU A 136 -19.51 18.52 -15.94
CA LEU A 136 -19.49 17.05 -15.98
C LEU A 136 -20.71 16.42 -15.29
N ASP A 137 -21.20 17.00 -14.20
CA ASP A 137 -22.40 16.53 -13.51
C ASP A 137 -23.66 16.68 -14.37
N GLN A 138 -23.73 17.76 -15.14
CA GLN A 138 -24.78 18.00 -16.14
C GLN A 138 -24.63 17.12 -17.40
N GLY A 139 -23.63 16.23 -17.46
CA GLY A 139 -23.39 15.34 -18.59
C GLY A 139 -22.78 16.02 -19.81
N GLN A 140 -22.18 17.21 -19.63
CA GLN A 140 -21.49 17.90 -20.71
C GLN A 140 -20.09 17.30 -20.94
N THR A 141 -19.61 17.42 -22.18
CA THR A 141 -18.21 17.15 -22.51
C THR A 141 -17.38 18.40 -22.28
N VAL A 142 -16.29 18.27 -21.53
CA VAL A 142 -15.36 19.37 -21.21
C VAL A 142 -14.05 19.18 -21.97
N SER A 143 -13.62 20.17 -22.75
CA SER A 143 -12.29 20.15 -23.38
C SER A 143 -11.25 20.65 -22.40
N VAL A 144 -10.18 19.88 -22.21
CA VAL A 144 -9.08 20.20 -21.30
C VAL A 144 -7.74 20.06 -21.99
N SER A 145 -6.77 20.86 -21.56
CA SER A 145 -5.36 20.77 -21.92
C SER A 145 -4.56 20.22 -20.75
N LEU A 146 -3.54 19.41 -21.05
CA LEU A 146 -2.62 18.86 -20.07
C LEU A 146 -1.94 19.97 -19.26
N PHE A 147 -1.53 21.04 -19.92
CA PHE A 147 -0.80 22.15 -19.29
C PHE A 147 -1.71 23.14 -18.58
N GLU A 148 -2.90 23.42 -19.14
CA GLU A 148 -3.84 24.38 -18.55
C GLU A 148 -4.61 23.79 -17.35
N HIS A 149 -4.90 22.48 -17.37
CA HIS A 149 -5.80 21.81 -16.42
C HIS A 149 -5.10 20.70 -15.62
N ALA A 150 -3.80 20.85 -15.37
CA ALA A 150 -2.96 19.81 -14.76
C ALA A 150 -3.45 19.36 -13.37
N ASP A 151 -3.87 20.30 -12.51
CA ASP A 151 -4.43 19.98 -11.18
C ASP A 151 -5.74 19.17 -11.29
N ALA A 152 -6.65 19.56 -12.20
CA ALA A 152 -7.89 18.82 -12.45
C ALA A 152 -7.62 17.41 -12.98
N LEU A 153 -6.73 17.27 -13.97
CA LEU A 153 -6.33 15.98 -14.50
C LEU A 153 -5.66 15.10 -13.45
N SER A 154 -4.88 15.69 -12.55
CA SER A 154 -4.27 14.96 -11.42
C SER A 154 -5.31 14.46 -10.42
N ALA A 155 -6.33 15.28 -10.12
CA ALA A 155 -7.42 14.90 -9.24
C ALA A 155 -8.29 13.77 -9.83
N ILE A 156 -8.50 13.78 -11.15
CA ILE A 156 -9.29 12.77 -11.86
C ILE A 156 -8.48 11.48 -12.01
N PHE A 157 -7.26 11.55 -12.56
CA PHE A 157 -6.47 10.39 -12.97
C PHE A 157 -5.33 10.07 -11.98
N ASP A 158 -5.69 9.73 -10.75
CA ASP A 158 -4.76 9.46 -9.66
C ASP A 158 -4.09 8.07 -9.70
N GLY A 159 -4.54 7.20 -10.61
CA GLY A 159 -4.06 5.83 -10.76
C GLY A 159 -4.54 4.85 -9.69
N VAL A 160 -5.38 5.29 -8.75
CA VAL A 160 -6.04 4.47 -7.71
C VAL A 160 -7.50 4.26 -8.05
N ASP A 161 -8.28 5.34 -8.18
CA ASP A 161 -9.68 5.28 -8.58
C ASP A 161 -9.81 5.25 -10.12
N LEU A 162 -9.01 6.07 -10.83
CA LEU A 162 -9.03 6.14 -12.29
C LEU A 162 -7.62 6.23 -12.86
N GLY A 163 -7.33 5.39 -13.86
CA GLY A 163 -6.05 5.38 -14.56
C GLY A 163 -5.98 6.38 -15.71
N ALA A 164 -4.83 7.02 -15.87
CA ALA A 164 -4.59 7.99 -16.95
C ALA A 164 -4.69 7.38 -18.37
N TRP A 165 -4.61 6.05 -18.51
CA TRP A 165 -4.79 5.31 -19.78
C TRP A 165 -6.14 5.58 -20.46
N ARG A 166 -7.13 6.08 -19.71
CA ARG A 166 -8.42 6.49 -20.24
C ARG A 166 -8.27 7.62 -21.27
N ILE A 167 -7.33 8.54 -21.07
CA ILE A 167 -7.02 9.64 -22.00
C ILE A 167 -5.67 9.47 -22.72
N LEU A 168 -4.70 8.81 -22.09
CA LEU A 168 -3.35 8.57 -22.63
C LEU A 168 -3.18 7.11 -23.06
N LYS A 169 -3.52 6.82 -24.32
CA LYS A 169 -3.53 5.45 -24.83
C LYS A 169 -2.13 4.84 -24.93
N ALA A 170 -2.05 3.53 -24.75
CA ALA A 170 -0.80 2.74 -24.76
C ALA A 170 0.10 3.02 -25.97
N TYR A 171 -0.49 3.17 -27.16
CA TYR A 171 0.24 3.42 -28.41
C TYR A 171 0.86 4.83 -28.51
N ASN A 172 0.48 5.75 -27.61
CA ASN A 172 1.04 7.10 -27.51
C ASN A 172 2.08 7.23 -26.37
N THR A 173 2.54 6.11 -25.81
CA THR A 173 3.54 6.16 -24.73
C THR A 173 4.86 6.76 -25.26
N PRO A 174 5.42 7.79 -24.63
CA PRO A 174 6.55 8.57 -25.14
C PRO A 174 7.92 7.90 -24.86
N VAL A 175 8.06 6.62 -25.21
CA VAL A 175 9.26 5.80 -24.90
C VAL A 175 10.55 6.40 -25.46
N TYR A 176 10.46 7.06 -26.63
CA TYR A 176 11.61 7.65 -27.34
C TYR A 176 11.62 9.19 -27.28
N ALA A 177 10.80 9.81 -26.45
CA ALA A 177 10.79 11.26 -26.29
C ALA A 177 12.10 11.76 -25.66
N MET A 178 12.37 13.05 -25.85
CA MET A 178 13.57 13.68 -25.32
C MET A 178 13.55 13.65 -23.79
N ARG A 179 14.67 13.25 -23.19
CA ARG A 179 14.88 13.27 -21.74
C ARG A 179 15.23 14.68 -21.28
N ASN A 180 14.61 15.14 -20.20
CA ASN A 180 14.82 16.48 -19.67
C ASN A 180 15.05 16.43 -18.13
N PRO A 181 16.31 16.44 -17.67
CA PRO A 181 16.62 16.38 -16.25
C PRO A 181 16.23 17.67 -15.50
N ALA A 182 15.97 18.79 -16.20
CA ALA A 182 15.53 20.03 -15.55
C ALA A 182 14.09 19.93 -15.00
N LEU A 183 13.29 18.98 -15.48
CA LEU A 183 11.99 18.63 -14.95
C LEU A 183 12.06 17.51 -13.89
N GLY A 184 13.26 16.99 -13.63
CA GLY A 184 13.47 15.81 -12.80
C GLY A 184 13.51 16.08 -11.30
N TYR A 185 13.24 15.03 -10.52
CA TYR A 185 13.44 14.99 -9.07
C TYR A 185 14.67 14.15 -8.74
N ALA A 186 15.76 14.82 -8.38
CA ALA A 186 17.04 14.20 -8.02
C ALA A 186 17.72 14.89 -6.82
N PRO A 187 17.06 14.94 -5.65
CA PRO A 187 17.65 15.58 -4.47
C PRO A 187 18.88 14.84 -3.96
N ALA A 188 19.75 15.57 -3.25
CA ALA A 188 20.84 14.97 -2.51
C ALA A 188 20.31 14.06 -1.39
N LYS A 189 21.01 12.96 -1.13
CA LYS A 189 20.64 12.05 -0.07
C LYS A 189 20.82 12.69 1.30
N VAL A 190 19.88 12.44 2.20
CA VAL A 190 19.91 12.93 3.59
C VAL A 190 19.92 11.73 4.55
N LYS A 191 20.49 11.92 5.74
CA LYS A 191 20.49 10.89 6.78
C LYS A 191 19.03 10.52 7.15
N PRO A 192 18.68 9.22 7.16
CA PRO A 192 17.33 8.78 7.51
C PRO A 192 17.02 9.04 8.98
N PRO A 193 15.74 9.21 9.34
CA PRO A 193 15.30 9.22 10.73
C PRO A 193 15.42 7.82 11.36
N LEU A 194 15.25 7.75 12.68
CA LEU A 194 15.10 6.47 13.37
C LEU A 194 13.76 5.83 12.97
N VAL A 195 13.78 4.52 12.72
CA VAL A 195 12.58 3.74 12.43
C VAL A 195 11.79 3.57 13.73
N THR A 196 10.53 3.99 13.72
CA THR A 196 9.59 3.62 14.80
C THR A 196 9.06 2.24 14.49
N LEU A 197 9.28 1.29 15.40
CA LEU A 197 8.91 -0.10 15.23
C LEU A 197 7.68 -0.41 16.08
N PRO A 198 6.69 -1.15 15.55
CA PRO A 198 5.66 -1.72 16.39
C PRO A 198 6.29 -2.72 17.38
N ARG A 199 5.64 -2.91 18.52
CA ARG A 199 5.98 -4.00 19.43
C ARG A 199 5.41 -5.29 18.86
N VAL A 200 6.32 -6.20 18.52
CA VAL A 200 5.99 -7.43 17.80
C VAL A 200 6.59 -8.62 18.51
N VAL A 201 5.82 -9.72 18.58
CA VAL A 201 6.34 -11.05 18.90
C VAL A 201 5.89 -12.03 17.83
N ARG A 202 6.71 -13.05 17.60
CA ARG A 202 6.43 -14.12 16.63
C ARG A 202 5.67 -15.24 17.34
N ILE A 203 4.68 -15.83 16.67
CA ILE A 203 3.94 -16.97 17.22
C ILE A 203 4.85 -18.21 17.32
N SER A 204 5.72 -18.42 16.32
CA SER A 204 6.75 -19.44 16.35
C SER A 204 7.92 -19.10 15.42
N GLN A 205 8.95 -19.95 15.39
CA GLN A 205 10.09 -19.80 14.47
C GLN A 205 9.74 -19.99 12.99
N ASP A 206 8.64 -20.67 12.67
CA ASP A 206 8.24 -20.98 11.29
C ASP A 206 6.92 -20.32 10.88
N ASP A 207 6.26 -19.62 11.81
CA ASP A 207 5.01 -18.92 11.52
C ASP A 207 5.30 -17.56 10.87
N ALA A 208 4.58 -17.29 9.78
CA ALA A 208 4.64 -16.01 9.10
C ALA A 208 3.76 -14.95 9.78
N ASN A 209 2.81 -15.34 10.64
CA ASN A 209 1.97 -14.42 11.39
C ASN A 209 2.73 -13.76 12.54
N LEU A 210 2.35 -12.52 12.82
CA LEU A 210 2.91 -11.71 13.89
C LEU A 210 1.82 -11.35 14.91
N LEU A 211 2.19 -11.38 16.19
CA LEU A 211 1.40 -10.73 17.23
C LEU A 211 1.93 -9.33 17.43
N VAL A 212 1.04 -8.34 17.40
CA VAL A 212 1.40 -6.94 17.55
C VAL A 212 0.65 -6.33 18.72
N GLN A 213 1.34 -5.50 19.49
CA GLN A 213 0.73 -4.78 20.60
C GLN A 213 0.04 -3.51 20.08
N HIS A 214 -1.26 -3.38 20.31
CA HIS A 214 -2.05 -2.21 19.97
C HIS A 214 -1.97 -1.14 21.07
N ASP A 215 -2.50 0.06 20.79
CA ASP A 215 -2.48 1.22 21.70
C ASP A 215 -3.18 0.96 23.05
N ASP A 216 -4.12 0.01 23.09
CA ASP A 216 -4.80 -0.44 24.30
C ASP A 216 -3.96 -1.42 25.14
N GLY A 217 -2.76 -1.76 24.68
CA GLY A 217 -1.84 -2.70 25.30
C GLY A 217 -2.11 -4.17 24.95
N SER A 218 -3.19 -4.47 24.23
CA SER A 218 -3.55 -5.84 23.85
C SER A 218 -2.67 -6.36 22.73
N TRP A 219 -2.31 -7.65 22.79
CA TRP A 219 -1.63 -8.34 21.71
C TRP A 219 -2.65 -8.99 20.79
N ARG A 220 -2.52 -8.77 19.48
CA ARG A 220 -3.45 -9.31 18.48
C ARG A 220 -2.68 -9.89 17.30
N CYS A 221 -3.21 -10.95 16.71
CA CYS A 221 -2.65 -11.54 15.50
C CYS A 221 -3.13 -10.74 14.30
N ASP A 222 -2.32 -9.81 13.81
CA ASP A 222 -2.72 -8.83 12.80
C ASP A 222 -2.04 -9.12 11.44
N GLY A 223 -1.97 -10.42 11.15
CA GLY A 223 -1.66 -11.00 9.85
C GLY A 223 -0.19 -11.36 9.62
N TRP A 224 0.13 -11.60 8.34
CA TRP A 224 1.45 -12.05 7.91
C TRP A 224 2.50 -10.94 7.96
N ASN A 225 3.74 -11.30 8.27
CA ASN A 225 4.91 -10.41 8.34
C ASN A 225 5.06 -9.54 7.08
N TYR A 226 4.89 -10.13 5.89
CA TYR A 226 5.02 -9.36 4.65
C TYR A 226 3.94 -8.25 4.54
N SER A 227 2.74 -8.44 5.12
CA SER A 227 1.68 -7.44 5.12
C SER A 227 2.07 -6.22 5.95
N TYR A 228 2.74 -6.42 7.09
CA TYR A 228 3.28 -5.33 7.90
C TYR A 228 4.35 -4.52 7.17
N VAL A 229 5.26 -5.21 6.49
CA VAL A 229 6.29 -4.53 5.69
C VAL A 229 5.64 -3.77 4.53
N ALA A 230 4.67 -4.37 3.84
CA ALA A 230 3.94 -3.72 2.74
C ALA A 230 3.17 -2.47 3.19
N ASN A 231 2.50 -2.52 4.35
CA ASN A 231 1.80 -1.38 4.93
C ASN A 231 2.78 -0.25 5.31
N TYR A 232 3.92 -0.60 5.92
CA TYR A 232 4.98 0.37 6.22
C TYR A 232 5.52 1.04 4.96
N ILE A 233 5.80 0.27 3.90
CA ILE A 233 6.25 0.80 2.60
C ILE A 233 5.21 1.76 2.02
N THR A 234 3.93 1.42 2.08
CA THR A 234 2.86 2.28 1.54
C THR A 234 2.86 3.67 2.17
N GLY A 235 3.15 3.79 3.46
CA GLY A 235 3.24 5.08 4.17
C GLY A 235 4.60 5.79 4.05
N LEU A 236 5.62 5.16 3.46
CA LEU A 236 7.00 5.65 3.53
C LEU A 236 7.30 6.84 2.60
N TRP A 237 6.41 7.15 1.66
CA TRP A 237 6.64 8.18 0.63
C TRP A 237 6.86 9.58 1.21
N GLU A 238 6.17 9.97 2.30
CA GLU A 238 6.36 11.27 2.96
C GLU A 238 7.76 11.35 3.60
N THR A 239 8.19 10.26 4.21
CA THR A 239 9.53 10.15 4.79
C THR A 239 10.59 10.22 3.71
N GLU A 240 10.37 9.61 2.55
CA GLU A 240 11.31 9.72 1.42
C GLU A 240 11.37 11.15 0.86
N LEU A 241 10.25 11.88 0.80
CA LEU A 241 10.27 13.29 0.39
C LEU A 241 11.03 14.17 1.38
N LYS A 242 10.90 13.89 2.69
CA LYS A 242 11.58 14.65 3.75
C LYS A 242 13.05 14.25 3.94
N TYR A 243 13.37 12.99 3.68
CA TYR A 243 14.70 12.39 3.82
C TYR A 243 15.05 11.59 2.56
N PRO A 244 15.40 12.26 1.45
CA PRO A 244 15.62 11.57 0.18
C PRO A 244 16.73 10.52 0.24
N GLY A 245 16.49 9.39 -0.43
CA GLY A 245 17.37 8.23 -0.47
C GLY A 245 17.28 7.32 0.77
N SER A 246 16.31 7.54 1.66
CA SER A 246 16.17 6.79 2.91
C SER A 246 15.42 5.47 2.75
N PHE A 247 14.55 5.34 1.75
CA PHE A 247 13.63 4.19 1.65
C PHE A 247 14.33 2.83 1.71
N ARG A 248 15.47 2.66 1.03
CA ARG A 248 16.19 1.37 1.00
C ARG A 248 16.62 0.92 2.40
N SER A 249 17.24 1.83 3.16
CA SER A 249 17.70 1.52 4.51
C SER A 249 16.52 1.35 5.46
N LEU A 250 15.50 2.19 5.34
CA LEU A 250 14.33 2.16 6.23
C LEU A 250 13.52 0.87 6.05
N ILE A 251 13.26 0.44 4.81
CA ILE A 251 12.56 -0.82 4.51
C ILE A 251 13.36 -2.01 5.03
N LYS A 252 14.68 -2.03 4.75
CA LYS A 252 15.55 -3.11 5.24
C LYS A 252 15.54 -3.20 6.76
N SER A 253 15.77 -2.09 7.46
CA SER A 253 15.79 -2.06 8.93
C SER A 253 14.45 -2.47 9.53
N TYR A 254 13.34 -2.06 8.94
CA TYR A 254 12.01 -2.47 9.37
C TYR A 254 11.79 -3.98 9.20
N ARG A 255 12.13 -4.52 8.03
CA ARG A 255 12.04 -5.96 7.73
C ARG A 255 12.92 -6.80 8.66
N ASP A 256 14.17 -6.38 8.86
CA ASP A 256 15.13 -7.06 9.74
C ASP A 256 14.65 -7.07 11.21
N ALA A 257 14.06 -5.96 11.67
CA ALA A 257 13.50 -5.86 13.01
C ALA A 257 12.32 -6.80 13.25
N LEU A 258 11.40 -6.92 12.28
CA LEU A 258 10.28 -7.86 12.37
C LEU A 258 10.75 -9.32 12.31
N ALA A 259 11.71 -9.63 11.44
CA ALA A 259 12.29 -10.97 11.36
C ALA A 259 13.04 -11.38 12.64
N GLY A 260 13.70 -10.41 13.29
CA GLY A 260 14.42 -10.60 14.55
C GLY A 260 13.56 -10.48 15.82
N ALA A 261 12.24 -10.28 15.69
CA ALA A 261 11.35 -10.18 16.84
C ALA A 261 11.38 -11.48 17.67
N PRO A 262 11.27 -11.40 19.01
CA PRO A 262 11.29 -12.58 19.87
C PRO A 262 10.07 -13.46 19.60
N VAL A 263 10.22 -14.77 19.80
CA VAL A 263 9.08 -15.69 19.83
C VAL A 263 8.35 -15.51 21.15
N MET A 264 7.02 -15.54 21.12
CA MET A 264 6.19 -15.48 22.33
C MET A 264 6.53 -16.64 23.29
N PRO A 265 6.24 -16.51 24.60
CA PRO A 265 6.38 -17.60 25.54
C PRO A 265 5.63 -18.85 25.09
N SER A 266 6.18 -20.04 25.33
CA SER A 266 5.52 -21.32 25.00
C SER A 266 4.43 -21.69 26.01
N ASP A 267 4.57 -21.22 27.25
CA ASP A 267 3.69 -21.55 28.37
C ASP A 267 2.82 -20.36 28.74
N ASP A 268 1.66 -20.64 29.36
CA ASP A 268 0.72 -19.65 29.89
C ASP A 268 0.21 -18.61 28.87
N VAL A 269 0.12 -18.99 27.59
CA VAL A 269 -0.53 -18.19 26.55
C VAL A 269 -2.00 -18.59 26.41
N THR A 270 -2.88 -17.61 26.53
CA THR A 270 -4.33 -17.78 26.32
C THR A 270 -4.82 -16.84 25.24
N ILE A 271 -5.53 -17.35 24.25
CA ILE A 271 -6.27 -16.54 23.29
C ILE A 271 -7.67 -16.32 23.86
N VAL A 272 -8.06 -15.05 23.97
CA VAL A 272 -9.38 -14.64 24.47
C VAL A 272 -10.19 -14.07 23.31
N VAL A 273 -11.34 -14.67 23.05
CA VAL A 273 -12.29 -14.24 22.01
C VAL A 273 -13.51 -13.60 22.66
N ASP A 274 -13.72 -12.32 22.40
CA ASP A 274 -14.90 -11.57 22.81
C ASP A 274 -16.08 -11.92 21.88
N THR A 275 -17.07 -12.62 22.43
CA THR A 275 -18.25 -13.05 21.68
C THR A 275 -19.33 -11.97 21.55
N SER A 276 -19.15 -10.81 22.21
CA SER A 276 -20.05 -9.66 22.07
C SER A 276 -19.83 -8.89 20.77
N VAL A 277 -18.65 -9.05 20.14
CA VAL A 277 -18.32 -8.46 18.85
C VAL A 277 -19.07 -9.19 17.74
N ALA A 278 -19.83 -8.45 16.94
CA ALA A 278 -20.58 -9.02 15.82
C ALA A 278 -19.62 -9.56 14.74
N LEU A 279 -19.66 -10.88 14.50
CA LEU A 279 -18.78 -11.55 13.55
C LEU A 279 -19.49 -11.81 12.22
N GLY A 280 -18.74 -11.71 11.12
CA GLY A 280 -19.19 -12.22 9.81
C GLY A 280 -19.31 -13.75 9.80
N ALA A 281 -20.04 -14.30 8.83
CA ALA A 281 -20.37 -15.73 8.77
C ALA A 281 -19.14 -16.66 8.86
N TYR A 282 -18.08 -16.35 8.11
CA TYR A 282 -16.83 -17.14 8.12
C TYR A 282 -16.14 -17.12 9.49
N ALA A 283 -16.04 -15.94 10.11
CA ALA A 283 -15.42 -15.80 11.42
C ALA A 283 -16.22 -16.51 12.52
N ALA A 284 -17.55 -16.41 12.48
CA ALA A 284 -18.43 -17.11 13.40
C ALA A 284 -18.28 -18.64 13.26
N GLU A 285 -18.21 -19.16 12.02
CA GLU A 285 -17.96 -20.58 11.77
C GLU A 285 -16.59 -21.03 12.29
N ASN A 286 -15.54 -20.23 12.10
CA ASN A 286 -14.21 -20.52 12.60
C ASN A 286 -14.17 -20.58 14.15
N VAL A 287 -14.84 -19.64 14.83
CA VAL A 287 -14.98 -19.67 16.30
C VAL A 287 -15.71 -20.93 16.78
N GLN A 288 -16.84 -21.29 16.15
CA GLN A 288 -17.58 -22.51 16.49
C GLN A 288 -16.74 -23.77 16.24
N ARG A 289 -15.92 -23.77 15.20
CA ARG A 289 -14.99 -24.86 14.91
C ARG A 289 -13.95 -25.01 16.01
N ILE A 290 -13.30 -23.92 16.42
CA ILE A 290 -12.33 -23.91 17.52
C ILE A 290 -12.95 -24.47 18.81
N GLN A 291 -14.16 -24.05 19.16
CA GLN A 291 -14.86 -24.55 20.35
C GLN A 291 -15.19 -26.05 20.31
N ARG A 292 -15.34 -26.64 19.12
CA ARG A 292 -15.62 -28.07 18.95
C ARG A 292 -14.35 -28.92 18.95
N GLU A 293 -13.26 -28.38 18.40
CA GLU A 293 -12.03 -29.13 18.12
C GLU A 293 -10.96 -28.96 19.21
N PHE A 294 -10.99 -27.88 19.99
CA PHE A 294 -9.96 -27.55 20.99
C PHE A 294 -10.53 -27.35 22.40
N ASP A 295 -9.70 -27.56 23.42
CA ASP A 295 -10.07 -27.40 24.83
C ASP A 295 -10.30 -25.93 25.18
N CYS A 296 -11.54 -25.46 25.04
CA CYS A 296 -11.93 -24.08 25.27
C CYS A 296 -12.73 -23.94 26.57
N LYS A 297 -12.54 -22.83 27.28
CA LYS A 297 -13.35 -22.46 28.46
C LYS A 297 -14.14 -21.20 28.17
N THR A 298 -15.38 -21.13 28.62
CA THR A 298 -16.15 -19.88 28.60
C THR A 298 -16.08 -19.23 29.97
N ILE A 299 -15.55 -18.01 30.04
CA ILE A 299 -15.39 -17.23 31.28
C ILE A 299 -15.96 -15.84 30.98
N ASP A 300 -16.92 -15.40 31.78
CA ASP A 300 -17.57 -14.08 31.65
C ASP A 300 -18.06 -13.72 30.23
N GLY A 301 -18.51 -14.75 29.48
CA GLY A 301 -19.01 -14.59 28.10
C GLY A 301 -17.92 -14.55 27.03
N ALA A 302 -16.63 -14.56 27.39
CA ALA A 302 -15.52 -14.71 26.46
C ALA A 302 -15.07 -16.18 26.36
N ILE A 303 -14.53 -16.55 25.19
CA ILE A 303 -13.96 -17.88 24.96
C ILE A 303 -12.45 -17.78 25.22
N HIS A 304 -11.96 -18.59 26.15
CA HIS A 304 -10.56 -18.71 26.52
C HIS A 304 -10.00 -20.00 25.93
N ILE A 305 -9.01 -19.87 25.08
CA ILE A 305 -8.39 -20.95 24.31
C ILE A 305 -6.92 -21.03 24.75
N PRO A 306 -6.51 -22.06 25.49
CA PRO A 306 -5.10 -22.31 25.79
C PRO A 306 -4.32 -22.51 24.49
N PHE A 307 -3.15 -21.89 24.37
CA PHE A 307 -2.31 -22.03 23.19
C PHE A 307 -1.81 -23.47 23.01
N SER A 308 -1.80 -23.93 21.76
CA SER A 308 -1.18 -25.18 21.32
C SER A 308 -0.23 -24.91 20.15
N ALA A 309 0.91 -25.59 20.11
CA ALA A 309 1.86 -25.49 19.01
C ALA A 309 1.44 -26.27 17.75
N ASP A 310 0.33 -27.01 17.81
CA ASP A 310 -0.22 -27.77 16.70
C ASP A 310 -0.49 -26.88 15.46
N PHE A 311 -0.27 -27.41 14.27
CA PHE A 311 -0.41 -26.65 13.03
C PHE A 311 -1.87 -26.26 12.76
N ASP A 312 -2.81 -27.21 12.87
CA ASP A 312 -4.22 -26.96 12.60
C ASP A 312 -4.78 -25.97 13.62
N PHE A 313 -4.38 -26.11 14.90
CA PHE A 313 -4.69 -25.12 15.93
C PHE A 313 -4.21 -23.72 15.54
N ARG A 314 -2.92 -23.56 15.22
CA ARG A 314 -2.33 -22.25 14.87
C ARG A 314 -3.00 -21.65 13.66
N TYR A 315 -3.31 -22.46 12.65
CA TYR A 315 -4.04 -22.01 11.47
C TYR A 315 -5.38 -21.37 11.87
N HIS A 316 -6.18 -22.04 12.70
CA HIS A 316 -7.50 -21.52 13.08
C HIS A 316 -7.43 -20.27 13.96
N VAL A 317 -6.56 -20.23 14.98
CA VAL A 317 -6.49 -19.09 15.90
C VAL A 317 -5.85 -17.85 15.31
N THR A 318 -4.99 -17.98 14.30
CA THR A 318 -4.39 -16.84 13.57
C THR A 318 -5.36 -16.19 12.58
N HIS A 319 -6.45 -16.86 12.22
CA HIS A 319 -7.52 -16.35 11.36
C HIS A 319 -8.73 -15.83 12.16
N LEU A 320 -8.60 -15.70 13.48
CA LEU A 320 -9.59 -15.02 14.29
C LEU A 320 -9.58 -13.50 13.98
N PRO A 321 -10.75 -12.84 13.95
CA PRO A 321 -10.82 -11.41 13.67
C PRO A 321 -10.10 -10.60 14.76
N VAL A 322 -9.27 -9.65 14.32
CA VAL A 322 -8.40 -8.80 15.17
C VAL A 322 -9.24 -8.01 16.19
N GLU A 323 -10.43 -7.59 15.81
CA GLU A 323 -11.36 -6.84 16.66
C GLU A 323 -11.95 -7.67 17.80
N ALA A 324 -11.97 -9.00 17.69
CA ALA A 324 -12.61 -9.88 18.65
C ALA A 324 -11.61 -10.76 19.42
N ALA A 325 -10.36 -10.89 18.98
CA ALA A 325 -9.38 -11.79 19.58
C ALA A 325 -8.15 -11.06 20.12
N LYS A 326 -7.79 -11.37 21.37
CA LYS A 326 -6.55 -10.92 22.01
C LYS A 326 -5.75 -12.12 22.52
N TRP A 327 -4.43 -11.97 22.52
CA TRP A 327 -3.47 -12.93 23.04
C TRP A 327 -2.96 -12.42 24.38
N VAL A 328 -3.06 -13.25 25.42
CA VAL A 328 -2.67 -12.91 26.78
C VAL A 328 -1.50 -13.81 27.18
N PHE A 329 -0.40 -13.22 27.63
CA PHE A 329 0.79 -13.92 28.09
C PHE A 329 0.82 -13.97 29.63
N GLY A 330 1.16 -15.11 30.22
CA GLY A 330 1.44 -15.22 31.66
C GLY A 330 0.21 -15.33 32.58
N GLY A 331 -0.95 -15.72 32.05
CA GLY A 331 -2.13 -16.11 32.86
C GLY A 331 -2.78 -15.01 33.72
N LYS A 332 -2.39 -13.75 33.59
CA LYS A 332 -3.06 -12.61 34.20
C LYS A 332 -3.53 -11.67 33.10
N GLU A 333 -4.82 -11.31 33.10
CA GLU A 333 -5.23 -10.08 32.44
C GLU A 333 -4.50 -8.92 33.12
N GLU A 334 -3.42 -8.44 32.51
CA GLU A 334 -2.71 -7.28 33.03
C GLU A 334 -3.59 -6.04 32.89
N ALA A 335 -3.87 -5.45 34.05
CA ALA A 335 -4.52 -4.16 34.20
C ALA A 335 -3.72 -3.04 33.52
N ALA A 336 -4.45 -2.09 32.93
CA ALA A 336 -4.11 -0.75 32.45
C ALA A 336 -2.63 -0.43 32.05
N PRO A 337 -2.39 0.11 30.84
CA PRO A 337 -1.04 0.32 30.32
C PRO A 337 -0.24 1.33 31.16
N GLN A 338 0.78 0.85 31.88
CA GLN A 338 1.86 1.70 32.37
C GLN A 338 2.80 2.03 31.21
N ARG A 339 2.76 3.28 30.73
CA ARG A 339 3.80 3.86 29.88
C ARG A 339 5.11 3.90 30.66
N GLN A 340 5.95 2.87 30.54
CA GLN A 340 7.38 2.99 30.84
C GLN A 340 8.15 3.23 29.55
N ALA A 341 8.66 4.45 29.44
CA ALA A 341 9.66 4.82 28.45
C ALA A 341 10.98 4.15 28.85
N GLU A 342 11.32 3.03 28.21
CA GLU A 342 12.67 2.47 28.31
C GLU A 342 13.47 2.83 27.06
N GLN A 343 14.40 3.76 27.25
CA GLN A 343 15.55 4.00 26.38
C GLN A 343 16.42 2.74 26.38
N LEU A 344 16.43 1.99 25.28
CA LEU A 344 17.43 0.95 25.07
C LEU A 344 18.75 1.60 24.62
N CYS A 345 19.61 1.85 25.60
CA CYS A 345 21.05 1.92 25.41
C CYS A 345 21.54 0.58 24.84
N LEU A 346 21.87 0.55 23.56
CA LEU A 346 22.65 -0.54 22.97
C LEU A 346 24.09 -0.43 23.51
N LEU A 347 24.41 -1.36 24.42
CA LEU A 347 25.76 -1.59 24.90
C LEU A 347 26.66 -2.03 23.74
N ALA A 348 27.76 -1.30 23.58
CA ALA A 348 28.95 -1.79 22.94
C ALA A 348 29.51 -2.98 23.74
N SER A 349 29.84 -4.06 23.04
CA SER A 349 30.91 -5.00 23.35
C SER A 349 31.37 -5.63 22.05
#